data_AF-A0A2T4WD10-F1
#
_entry.id   AF-A0A2T4WD10-F1
#
_cell.length_a   1.000
_cell.length_b   1.000
_cell.length_c   1.000
_cell.angle_alpha   90.00
_cell.angle_beta   90.00
_cell.angle_gamma   90.00
#
_symmetry.space_group_name_H-M   'P 1'
#
loop_
_entity.id
_entity.type
_entity.pdbx_description
1 polymer ?
#
loop_
_entity_poly.entity_id
_entity_poly.type
_entity_poly.pdbx_seq_one_letter_code
_entity_poly.pdbx_strand_id
1 'polypeptide(L)'
;MYTLSNRLKIFSVALIVLGLAAWLYSYSASHVTIEEVKVMLAEEASHGGGHEAAADTHAVSEDTHAATTDSHESEGHESADAHDDEHAEHVMHQIHNRPYSALYIAAFFFFMIALGVLAFYGIQYASQAGWSPVLFRVMEGITYYVLPGGLIVLAIALWAGDHIFIWMDPEVVAHDELIQNKSGWLNRSAFAIRGLIFLGGWSLYRYFSRKFSLAQDNADVNDNRNFKKNFRISAAFLVFYIYTESMMSWDWIMSVDPHWF
;
A
#
# COMPACT_ATOMS: atom_id res chain seq x y z
N MET A 1 -31.49 2.53 -17.43
CA MET A 1 -30.73 3.15 -16.32
C MET A 1 -30.75 2.21 -15.13
N TYR A 2 -29.65 2.11 -14.36
CA TYR A 2 -29.62 1.34 -13.12
C TYR A 2 -30.24 2.16 -11.98
N THR A 3 -31.17 1.58 -11.23
CA THR A 3 -31.79 2.22 -10.05
C THR A 3 -31.07 1.77 -8.79
N LEU A 4 -30.37 2.69 -8.13
CA LEU A 4 -29.67 2.39 -6.88
C LEU A 4 -30.67 2.08 -5.77
N SER A 5 -30.47 0.94 -5.09
CA SER A 5 -31.27 0.56 -3.94
C SER A 5 -30.97 1.45 -2.73
N ASN A 6 -32.02 1.99 -2.10
CA ASN A 6 -31.88 2.71 -0.82
C ASN A 6 -31.26 1.82 0.26
N ARG A 7 -31.55 0.52 0.25
CA ARG A 7 -30.97 -0.45 1.20
C ARG A 7 -29.46 -0.59 1.00
N LEU A 8 -29.01 -0.62 -0.26
CA LEU A 8 -27.58 -0.70 -0.57
C LEU A 8 -26.85 0.56 -0.10
N LYS A 9 -27.43 1.74 -0.33
CA LYS A 9 -26.87 3.01 0.16
C LYS A 9 -26.73 3.02 1.68
N ILE A 10 -27.78 2.63 2.42
CA ILE A 10 -27.74 2.58 3.89
C ILE A 10 -26.71 1.55 4.36
N PHE A 11 -26.68 0.37 3.74
CA PHE A 11 -25.73 -0.68 4.07
C PHE A 11 -24.27 -0.23 3.86
N SER A 12 -23.95 0.41 2.73
CA SER A 12 -22.61 0.95 2.47
C SER A 12 -22.21 2.02 3.49
N VAL A 13 -23.13 2.93 3.86
CA VAL A 13 -22.86 3.94 4.90
C VAL A 13 -22.63 3.29 6.27
N ALA A 14 -23.43 2.29 6.63
CA ALA A 14 -23.25 1.55 7.88
C ALA A 14 -21.87 0.88 7.95
N LEU A 15 -21.41 0.25 6.87
CA LEU A 15 -20.06 -0.34 6.80
C LEU A 15 -18.95 0.70 6.94
N ILE A 16 -19.10 1.88 6.32
CA ILE A 16 -18.11 2.97 6.45
C ILE A 16 -18.03 3.44 7.90
N VAL A 17 -19.17 3.67 8.55
CA VAL A 17 -19.22 4.13 9.95
C VAL A 17 -18.65 3.09 10.90
N LEU A 18 -19.03 1.81 10.73
CA LEU A 18 -18.53 0.72 11.56
C LEU A 18 -17.03 0.50 11.36
N GLY A 19 -16.56 0.53 10.11
CA GLY A 19 -15.14 0.44 9.78
C GLY A 19 -14.32 1.57 10.38
N LEU A 20 -14.82 2.81 10.30
CA LEU A 20 -14.18 3.96 10.93
C LEU A 20 -14.12 3.83 12.45
N ALA A 21 -15.22 3.40 13.10
CA ALA A 21 -15.26 3.19 14.54
C ALA A 21 -14.28 2.08 14.99
N ALA A 22 -14.23 0.97 14.27
CA ALA A 22 -13.30 -0.12 14.54
C ALA A 22 -11.84 0.31 14.38
N TRP A 23 -11.53 1.07 13.33
CA TRP A 23 -10.19 1.60 13.12
C TRP A 23 -9.80 2.64 14.18
N LEU A 24 -10.70 3.56 14.55
CA LEU A 24 -10.45 4.54 15.61
C LEU A 24 -10.20 3.87 16.97
N TYR A 25 -10.95 2.80 17.26
CA TYR A 25 -10.69 1.98 18.44
C TYR A 25 -9.29 1.35 18.39
N SER A 26 -8.92 0.72 17.26
CA SER A 26 -7.58 0.14 17.08
C SER A 26 -6.47 1.17 17.17
N TYR A 27 -6.68 2.37 16.62
CA TYR A 27 -5.75 3.48 16.68
C TYR A 27 -5.59 4.03 18.10
N SER A 28 -6.69 4.16 18.85
CA SER A 28 -6.60 4.58 20.25
C SER A 28 -5.92 3.53 21.13
N ALA A 29 -6.18 2.25 20.88
CA ALA A 29 -5.64 1.15 21.67
C ALA A 29 -4.14 0.89 21.40
N SER A 30 -3.59 1.39 20.29
CA SER A 30 -2.17 1.21 19.96
C SER A 30 -1.25 2.20 20.70
N HIS A 31 -1.77 3.25 21.32
CA HIS A 31 -0.94 4.24 22.03
C HIS A 31 -0.62 3.73 23.45
N VAL A 32 0.33 2.80 23.51
CA VAL A 32 0.80 2.18 24.75
C VAL A 32 2.13 2.79 25.19
N THR A 33 2.40 2.82 26.50
CA THR A 33 3.71 3.22 27.05
C THR A 33 4.68 2.04 27.11
N ILE A 34 5.97 2.33 27.26
CA ILE A 34 7.00 1.29 27.43
C ILE A 34 6.71 0.43 28.66
N GLU A 35 6.27 1.02 29.76
CA GLU A 35 5.88 0.26 30.98
C GLU A 35 4.72 -0.70 30.72
N GLU A 36 3.70 -0.26 29.99
CA GLU A 36 2.58 -1.12 29.62
C GLU A 36 3.04 -2.28 28.74
N VAL A 37 3.96 -2.04 27.80
CA VAL A 37 4.55 -3.09 26.97
C VAL A 37 5.36 -4.08 27.81
N LYS A 38 6.17 -3.61 28.77
CA LYS A 38 6.91 -4.48 29.70
C LYS A 38 5.97 -5.36 30.51
N VAL A 39 4.83 -4.82 30.97
CA VAL A 39 3.80 -5.60 31.66
C VAL A 39 3.20 -6.66 30.73
N MET A 40 2.86 -6.30 29.49
CA MET A 40 2.34 -7.26 28.50
C MET A 40 3.34 -8.40 28.21
N LEU A 41 4.62 -8.08 28.04
CA LEU A 41 5.68 -9.08 27.81
C LEU A 41 5.87 -10.00 29.02
N ALA A 42 5.80 -9.45 30.24
CA ALA A 42 5.88 -10.23 31.47
C ALA A 42 4.65 -11.16 31.66
N GLU A 43 3.44 -10.69 31.32
CA GLU A 43 2.23 -11.51 31.32
C GLU A 43 2.32 -12.64 30.29
N GLU A 44 2.80 -12.36 29.07
CA GLU A 44 2.98 -13.36 28.02
C GLU A 44 3.99 -14.45 28.42
N ALA A 45 5.12 -14.06 29.02
CA ALA A 45 6.11 -14.99 29.57
C ALA A 45 5.53 -15.87 30.70
N SER A 46 4.60 -15.35 31.50
CA SER A 46 3.96 -16.10 32.59
C SER A 46 2.91 -17.12 32.12
N HIS A 47 2.37 -16.94 30.91
CA HIS A 47 1.37 -17.82 30.30
C HIS A 47 1.93 -18.76 29.22
N GLY A 48 3.17 -18.54 28.75
CA GLY A 48 3.82 -19.24 27.63
C GLY A 48 4.55 -20.56 27.96
N GLY A 49 4.07 -21.35 28.92
CA GLY A 49 4.66 -22.66 29.30
C GLY A 49 4.41 -23.82 28.35
N GLY A 50 4.05 -23.58 27.08
CA GLY A 50 3.80 -24.66 26.14
C GLY A 50 3.27 -24.21 24.79
N HIS A 51 4.15 -23.75 23.90
CA HIS A 51 4.06 -24.06 22.48
C HIS A 51 5.43 -23.82 21.83
N GLU A 52 6.09 -24.92 21.47
CA GLU A 52 7.30 -24.94 20.66
C GLU A 52 7.06 -24.32 19.27
N ALA A 53 8.04 -23.52 18.83
CA ALA A 53 8.51 -23.36 17.46
C ALA A 53 7.50 -22.93 16.38
N ALA A 54 7.33 -21.62 16.26
CA ALA A 54 7.34 -20.94 14.96
C ALA A 54 7.90 -19.53 15.17
N ALA A 55 9.24 -19.43 15.32
CA ALA A 55 9.93 -18.17 15.17
C ALA A 55 9.78 -17.76 13.69
N ASP A 56 8.88 -16.83 13.41
CA ASP A 56 8.78 -16.20 12.10
C ASP A 56 10.05 -15.36 11.91
N THR A 57 10.91 -15.86 11.03
CA THR A 57 12.23 -15.32 10.72
C THR A 57 12.10 -14.05 9.87
N HIS A 58 12.21 -12.89 10.52
CA HIS A 58 12.78 -11.68 9.92
C HIS A 58 13.92 -11.18 10.81
N ALA A 59 14.87 -12.06 11.08
CA ALA A 59 16.20 -11.65 11.50
C ALA A 59 17.05 -11.56 10.23
N VAL A 60 17.43 -10.33 9.84
CA VAL A 60 18.50 -10.12 8.87
C VAL A 60 19.78 -10.61 9.56
N SER A 61 20.25 -11.78 9.16
CA SER A 61 21.54 -12.30 9.58
C SER A 61 22.65 -11.48 8.92
N GLU A 62 23.33 -10.65 9.71
CA GLU A 62 24.64 -10.11 9.34
C GLU A 62 25.65 -11.26 9.28
N ASP A 63 26.06 -11.59 8.06
CA ASP A 63 27.08 -12.59 7.79
C ASP A 63 28.46 -11.90 7.81
N THR A 64 29.17 -11.97 8.95
CA THR A 64 30.61 -11.68 9.01
C THR A 64 31.35 -12.75 9.81
N HIS A 65 31.94 -13.69 9.09
CA HIS A 65 32.96 -14.58 9.63
C HIS A 65 34.35 -14.12 9.20
N ALA A 66 35.20 -13.72 10.16
CA ALA A 66 36.59 -14.18 10.26
C ALA A 66 37.23 -13.79 11.62
N ALA A 67 37.13 -14.73 12.55
CA ALA A 67 38.03 -15.11 13.63
C ALA A 67 39.19 -14.18 14.04
N THR A 68 39.19 -13.81 15.33
CA THR A 68 40.33 -14.05 16.23
C THR A 68 39.82 -14.34 17.65
N THR A 69 40.27 -15.46 18.19
CA THR A 69 40.19 -15.88 19.59
C THR A 69 40.95 -14.92 20.50
N ASP A 70 40.31 -14.43 21.55
CA ASP A 70 40.99 -14.30 22.85
C ASP A 70 39.98 -14.31 24.00
N SER A 71 40.34 -15.05 25.03
CA SER A 71 39.60 -15.28 26.26
C SER A 71 39.64 -14.06 27.18
N HIS A 72 38.49 -13.56 27.62
CA HIS A 72 38.38 -12.82 28.89
C HIS A 72 36.99 -12.99 29.51
N GLU A 73 36.96 -13.59 30.70
CA GLU A 73 35.87 -13.47 31.67
C GLU A 73 35.66 -12.00 32.01
N SER A 74 34.42 -11.52 31.96
CA SER A 74 34.00 -10.26 32.58
C SER A 74 32.48 -10.21 32.74
N GLU A 75 32.04 -10.35 34.00
CA GLU A 75 30.87 -9.68 34.58
C GLU A 75 29.52 -9.75 33.82
N GLY A 76 28.87 -10.91 33.90
CA GLY A 76 27.46 -11.04 33.56
C GLY A 76 26.57 -10.65 34.73
N HIS A 77 26.20 -9.37 34.85
CA HIS A 77 25.03 -8.93 35.63
C HIS A 77 24.49 -7.52 35.25
N GLU A 78 25.05 -6.82 34.26
CA GLU A 78 24.52 -5.50 33.81
C GLU A 78 23.81 -5.52 32.45
N SER A 79 23.76 -6.67 31.74
CA SER A 79 23.27 -6.74 30.36
C SER A 79 21.84 -7.26 30.17
N ALA A 80 21.19 -7.80 31.21
CA ALA A 80 19.83 -8.33 31.08
C ALA A 80 18.78 -7.19 30.98
N ASP A 81 18.90 -6.16 31.83
CA ASP A 81 17.93 -5.06 31.88
C ASP A 81 17.98 -4.17 30.62
N ALA A 82 19.16 -3.97 30.03
CA ALA A 82 19.31 -3.18 28.80
C ALA A 82 18.70 -3.85 27.56
N HIS A 83 18.84 -5.18 27.45
CA HIS A 83 18.22 -5.94 26.35
C HIS A 83 16.69 -6.04 26.49
N ASP A 84 16.18 -6.11 27.73
CA ASP A 84 14.72 -6.08 27.99
C ASP A 84 14.11 -4.71 27.63
N ASP A 85 14.85 -3.62 27.85
CA ASP A 85 14.42 -2.26 27.52
C ASP A 85 14.40 -2.02 25.99
N GLU A 86 15.46 -2.39 25.28
CA GLU A 86 15.50 -2.31 23.81
C GLU A 86 14.42 -3.18 23.15
N HIS A 87 14.16 -4.37 23.71
CA HIS A 87 13.10 -5.25 23.21
C HIS A 87 11.71 -4.62 23.40
N ALA A 88 11.44 -4.05 24.57
CA ALA A 88 10.18 -3.36 24.85
C ALA A 88 9.96 -2.15 23.92
N GLU A 89 11.00 -1.37 23.63
CA GLU A 89 10.93 -0.27 22.67
C GLU A 89 10.57 -0.75 21.25
N HIS A 90 11.23 -1.81 20.77
CA HIS A 90 10.94 -2.37 19.46
C HIS A 90 9.50 -2.89 19.35
N VAL A 91 9.00 -3.60 20.39
CA VAL A 91 7.62 -4.08 20.44
C VAL A 91 6.63 -2.91 20.50
N MET A 92 6.94 -1.86 21.26
CA MET A 92 6.14 -0.64 21.30
C MET A 92 5.99 -0.02 19.91
N HIS A 93 7.10 0.15 19.17
CA HIS A 93 7.07 0.67 17.80
C HIS A 93 6.20 -0.19 16.87
N GLN A 94 6.28 -1.53 16.98
CA GLN A 94 5.42 -2.43 16.22
C GLN A 94 3.93 -2.23 16.55
N ILE A 95 3.59 -2.08 17.83
CA ILE A 95 2.20 -1.81 18.26
C ILE A 95 1.71 -0.47 17.71
N HIS A 96 2.53 0.58 17.78
CA HIS A 96 2.19 1.91 17.28
C HIS A 96 1.99 1.94 15.76
N ASN A 97 2.78 1.17 15.01
CA ASN A 97 2.72 1.14 13.54
C ASN A 97 1.53 0.32 12.99
N ARG A 98 1.04 -0.68 13.75
CA ARG A 98 -0.06 -1.58 13.34
C ARG A 98 -1.29 -0.90 12.71
N PRO A 99 -1.94 0.12 13.33
CA PRO A 99 -3.12 0.75 12.75
C PRO A 99 -2.86 1.48 11.43
N TYR A 100 -1.64 2.00 11.22
CA TYR A 100 -1.25 2.67 9.97
C TYR A 100 -1.13 1.64 8.83
N SER A 101 -0.36 0.57 9.06
CA SER A 101 -0.17 -0.51 8.09
C SER A 101 -1.48 -1.21 7.74
N ALA A 102 -2.34 -1.45 8.74
CA ALA A 102 -3.66 -2.06 8.54
C ALA A 102 -4.57 -1.18 7.64
N LEU A 103 -4.54 0.14 7.83
CA LEU A 103 -5.31 1.06 6.99
C LEU A 103 -4.74 1.13 5.57
N TYR A 104 -3.42 1.20 5.45
CA TYR A 104 -2.72 1.31 4.18
C TYR A 104 -2.96 0.09 3.29
N ILE A 105 -2.78 -1.13 3.82
CA ILE A 105 -2.99 -2.36 3.05
C ILE A 105 -4.44 -2.53 2.61
N ALA A 106 -5.41 -2.17 3.46
CA ALA A 106 -6.82 -2.22 3.12
C ALA A 106 -7.16 -1.23 1.98
N ALA A 107 -6.69 0.01 2.08
CA ALA A 107 -6.88 1.01 1.05
C ALA A 107 -6.22 0.59 -0.28
N PHE A 108 -4.99 0.07 -0.21
CA PHE A 108 -4.21 -0.39 -1.35
C PHE A 108 -4.90 -1.55 -2.06
N PHE A 109 -5.43 -2.53 -1.32
CA PHE A 109 -6.16 -3.67 -1.87
C PHE A 109 -7.37 -3.26 -2.71
N PHE A 110 -8.25 -2.41 -2.16
CA PHE A 110 -9.44 -1.96 -2.91
C PHE A 110 -9.09 -1.07 -4.09
N PHE A 111 -8.04 -0.26 -3.97
CA PHE A 111 -7.50 0.50 -5.08
C PHE A 111 -7.01 -0.42 -6.22
N MET A 112 -6.26 -1.48 -5.89
CA MET A 112 -5.73 -2.44 -6.86
C MET A 112 -6.82 -3.20 -7.60
N ILE A 113 -7.94 -3.53 -6.95
CA ILE A 113 -9.09 -4.10 -7.66
C ILE A 113 -9.55 -3.15 -8.77
N ALA A 114 -9.74 -1.87 -8.46
CA ALA A 114 -10.20 -0.89 -9.45
C ALA A 114 -9.18 -0.67 -10.57
N LEU A 115 -7.88 -0.61 -10.22
CA LEU A 115 -6.80 -0.44 -11.18
C LEU A 115 -6.66 -1.67 -12.10
N GLY A 116 -6.75 -2.88 -11.55
CA GLY A 116 -6.74 -4.13 -12.31
C GLY A 116 -7.91 -4.23 -13.29
N VAL A 117 -9.11 -3.80 -12.91
CA VAL A 117 -10.24 -3.70 -13.85
C VAL A 117 -9.96 -2.67 -14.94
N LEU A 118 -9.28 -1.55 -14.65
CA LEU A 118 -8.93 -0.55 -15.66
C LEU A 118 -7.92 -1.09 -16.68
N ALA A 119 -6.90 -1.81 -16.21
CA ALA A 119 -5.95 -2.51 -17.07
C ALA A 119 -6.67 -3.54 -17.96
N PHE A 120 -7.50 -4.38 -17.36
CA PHE A 120 -8.27 -5.39 -18.09
C PHE A 120 -9.22 -4.76 -19.12
N TYR A 121 -9.87 -3.65 -18.77
CA TYR A 121 -10.72 -2.87 -19.67
C TYR A 121 -9.94 -2.35 -20.89
N GLY A 122 -8.72 -1.85 -20.69
CA GLY A 122 -7.82 -1.46 -21.77
C GLY A 122 -7.46 -2.62 -22.70
N ILE A 123 -7.18 -3.80 -22.13
CA ILE A 123 -6.90 -5.02 -22.91
C ILE A 123 -8.10 -5.39 -23.79
N GLN A 124 -9.33 -5.29 -23.29
CA GLN A 124 -10.53 -5.61 -24.07
C GLN A 124 -10.66 -4.75 -25.33
N TYR A 125 -10.40 -3.44 -25.22
CA TYR A 125 -10.39 -2.55 -26.37
C TYR A 125 -9.22 -2.84 -27.31
N ALA A 126 -8.01 -3.04 -26.78
CA ALA A 126 -6.81 -3.28 -27.59
C ALA A 126 -6.84 -4.61 -28.35
N SER A 127 -7.47 -5.65 -27.78
CA SER A 127 -7.65 -6.97 -28.39
C SER A 127 -8.89 -7.09 -29.28
N GLN A 128 -9.77 -6.07 -29.28
CA GLN A 128 -11.04 -6.08 -30.01
C GLN A 128 -11.91 -7.31 -29.67
N ALA A 129 -11.96 -7.68 -28.40
CA ALA A 129 -12.74 -8.83 -27.94
C ALA A 129 -14.25 -8.64 -28.21
N GLY A 130 -14.88 -9.63 -28.84
CA GLY A 130 -16.29 -9.58 -29.24
C GLY A 130 -17.30 -9.88 -28.12
N TRP A 131 -16.86 -10.48 -27.00
CA TRP A 131 -17.73 -10.92 -25.91
C TRP A 131 -17.85 -9.90 -24.78
N SER A 132 -16.83 -9.07 -24.57
CA SER A 132 -16.75 -8.11 -23.46
C SER A 132 -17.57 -6.81 -23.59
N PRO A 133 -18.09 -6.39 -24.77
CA PRO A 133 -18.90 -5.18 -24.87
C PRO A 133 -20.08 -5.12 -23.91
N VAL A 134 -20.72 -6.26 -23.62
CA VAL A 134 -21.85 -6.33 -22.67
C VAL A 134 -21.45 -6.05 -21.22
N LEU A 135 -20.15 -6.15 -20.89
CA LEU A 135 -19.61 -5.93 -19.55
C LEU A 135 -19.00 -4.52 -19.37
N PHE A 136 -18.76 -3.77 -20.44
CA PHE A 136 -18.04 -2.50 -20.38
C PHE A 136 -18.67 -1.49 -19.42
N ARG A 137 -20.00 -1.40 -19.36
CA ARG A 137 -20.67 -0.47 -18.43
C ARG A 137 -20.44 -0.82 -16.96
N VAL A 138 -20.27 -2.11 -16.64
CA VAL A 138 -19.92 -2.55 -15.28
C VAL A 138 -18.46 -2.21 -14.98
N MET A 139 -17.55 -2.48 -15.92
CA MET A 139 -16.12 -2.16 -15.77
C MET A 139 -15.87 -0.65 -15.62
N GLU A 140 -16.55 0.18 -16.42
CA GLU A 140 -16.52 1.65 -16.31
C GLU A 140 -17.03 2.16 -14.95
N GLY A 141 -17.97 1.42 -14.35
CA GLY A 141 -18.51 1.67 -13.00
C GLY A 141 -17.48 1.37 -11.92
N ILE A 142 -16.88 0.18 -11.94
CA ILE A 142 -15.85 -0.25 -10.97
C ILE A 142 -14.64 0.69 -11.02
N THR A 143 -14.15 1.00 -12.22
CA THR A 143 -12.95 1.84 -12.44
C THR A 143 -13.16 3.31 -12.06
N TYR A 144 -14.37 3.72 -11.68
CA TYR A 144 -14.58 5.04 -11.07
C TYR A 144 -13.79 5.20 -9.78
N TYR A 145 -13.55 4.11 -9.03
CA TYR A 145 -12.84 4.14 -7.76
C TYR A 145 -11.33 4.36 -7.90
N VAL A 146 -10.74 4.26 -9.10
CA VAL A 146 -9.29 4.43 -9.32
C VAL A 146 -8.78 5.77 -8.78
N LEU A 147 -9.44 6.88 -9.16
CA LEU A 147 -9.01 8.21 -8.72
C LEU A 147 -9.21 8.43 -7.19
N PRO A 148 -10.43 8.28 -6.63
CA PRO A 148 -10.61 8.50 -5.20
C PRO A 148 -9.84 7.50 -4.34
N GLY A 149 -9.82 6.22 -4.71
CA GLY A 149 -9.07 5.18 -3.99
C GLY A 149 -7.56 5.42 -4.03
N GLY A 150 -7.02 5.80 -5.19
CA GLY A 150 -5.60 6.10 -5.33
C GLY A 150 -5.18 7.35 -4.54
N LEU A 151 -6.01 8.39 -4.51
CA LEU A 151 -5.76 9.57 -3.67
C LEU A 151 -5.81 9.23 -2.18
N ILE A 152 -6.72 8.33 -1.76
CA ILE A 152 -6.78 7.84 -0.37
C ILE A 152 -5.48 7.10 -0.02
N VAL A 153 -5.02 6.17 -0.86
CA VAL A 153 -3.75 5.44 -0.65
C VAL A 153 -2.58 6.41 -0.52
N LEU A 154 -2.45 7.37 -1.46
CA LEU A 154 -1.37 8.35 -1.45
C LEU A 154 -1.43 9.26 -0.22
N ALA A 155 -2.63 9.67 0.19
CA ALA A 155 -2.83 10.46 1.40
C ALA A 155 -2.44 9.69 2.67
N ILE A 156 -2.83 8.41 2.77
CA ILE A 156 -2.45 7.56 3.91
C ILE A 156 -0.94 7.36 3.92
N ALA A 157 -0.29 7.05 2.79
CA ALA A 157 1.17 6.92 2.72
C ALA A 157 1.89 8.17 3.21
N LEU A 158 1.46 9.36 2.76
CA LEU A 158 2.08 10.62 3.16
C LEU A 158 1.77 11.02 4.61
N TRP A 159 0.61 10.64 5.14
CA TRP A 159 0.23 10.90 6.52
C TRP A 159 0.90 9.96 7.51
N ALA A 160 0.95 8.66 7.18
CA ALA A 160 1.58 7.63 7.99
C ALA A 160 3.12 7.78 8.03
N GLY A 161 3.73 8.22 6.93
CA GLY A 161 5.14 8.60 6.93
C GLY A 161 6.07 7.44 7.32
N ASP A 162 6.92 7.72 8.29
CA ASP A 162 7.91 6.84 8.92
C ASP A 162 7.29 5.63 9.65
N HIS A 163 6.02 5.67 10.04
CA HIS A 163 5.31 4.50 10.56
C HIS A 163 5.16 3.36 9.54
N ILE A 164 5.31 3.65 8.24
CA ILE A 164 5.25 2.67 7.15
C ILE A 164 6.54 2.67 6.32
N PHE A 165 7.12 3.84 6.08
CA PHE A 165 8.25 4.03 5.18
C PHE A 165 9.44 4.58 5.96
N ILE A 166 10.35 3.70 6.40
CA ILE A 166 11.47 4.09 7.27
C ILE A 166 12.39 5.16 6.65
N TRP A 167 12.47 5.22 5.31
CA TRP A 167 13.23 6.24 4.58
C TRP A 167 12.60 7.64 4.65
N MET A 168 11.40 7.80 5.21
CA MET A 168 10.79 9.11 5.48
C MET A 168 11.25 9.71 6.81
N ASP A 169 11.93 8.95 7.66
CA ASP A 169 12.56 9.45 8.89
C ASP A 169 13.94 10.07 8.58
N PRO A 170 14.13 11.39 8.81
CA PRO A 170 15.41 12.05 8.60
C PRO A 170 16.56 11.47 9.44
N GLU A 171 16.29 10.93 10.63
CA GLU A 171 17.31 10.38 11.51
C GLU A 171 17.84 9.04 10.98
N VAL A 172 16.94 8.16 10.52
CA VAL A 172 17.31 6.90 9.84
C VAL A 172 18.12 7.19 8.58
N VAL A 173 17.66 8.14 7.74
CA VAL A 173 18.38 8.53 6.52
C VAL A 173 19.77 9.08 6.85
N ALA A 174 19.95 9.82 7.94
CA ALA A 174 21.25 10.39 8.31
C ALA A 174 22.30 9.32 8.69
N HIS A 175 21.87 8.16 9.21
CA HIS A 175 22.76 7.11 9.68
C HIS A 175 22.88 5.92 8.72
N ASP A 176 22.04 5.83 7.69
CA ASP A 176 22.03 4.72 6.73
C ASP A 176 22.54 5.12 5.34
N GLU A 177 23.78 4.72 5.01
CA GLU A 177 24.39 5.01 3.71
C GLU A 177 23.62 4.41 2.52
N LEU A 178 22.95 3.27 2.68
CA LEU A 178 22.19 2.64 1.60
C LEU A 178 20.95 3.47 1.26
N ILE A 179 20.25 3.96 2.28
CA ILE A 179 19.09 4.83 2.11
C ILE A 179 19.51 6.20 1.54
N GLN A 180 20.64 6.76 1.99
CA GLN A 180 21.19 8.01 1.42
C GLN A 180 21.43 7.90 -0.09
N ASN A 181 22.00 6.79 -0.54
CA ASN A 181 22.24 6.53 -1.96
C ASN A 181 20.94 6.38 -2.77
N LYS A 182 19.80 6.10 -2.11
CA LYS A 182 18.47 6.01 -2.72
C LYS A 182 17.67 7.33 -2.64
N SER A 183 18.14 8.34 -1.91
CA SER A 183 17.42 9.61 -1.66
C SER A 183 17.02 10.39 -2.93
N GLY A 184 17.78 10.23 -4.03
CA GLY A 184 17.41 10.79 -5.33
C GLY A 184 16.07 10.28 -5.85
N TRP A 185 15.71 9.04 -5.52
CA TRP A 185 14.41 8.44 -5.82
C TRP A 185 13.46 8.47 -4.62
N LEU A 186 13.92 8.01 -3.46
CA LEU A 186 13.19 7.93 -2.19
C LEU A 186 13.28 9.26 -1.44
N ASN A 187 12.45 10.22 -1.85
CA ASN A 187 12.19 11.42 -1.09
C ASN A 187 10.69 11.75 -1.14
N ARG A 188 10.18 12.34 -0.07
CA ARG A 188 8.74 12.56 0.14
C ARG A 188 8.09 13.36 -0.99
N SER A 189 8.78 14.39 -1.48
CA SER A 189 8.29 15.26 -2.56
C SER A 189 8.20 14.53 -3.90
N ALA A 190 9.26 13.81 -4.29
CA ALA A 190 9.27 13.06 -5.55
C ALA A 190 8.30 11.88 -5.51
N PHE A 191 8.19 11.19 -4.36
CA PHE A 191 7.18 10.16 -4.12
C PHE A 191 5.75 10.69 -4.35
N ALA A 192 5.42 11.84 -3.77
CA ALA A 192 4.11 12.47 -3.96
C ALA A 192 3.86 12.87 -5.42
N ILE A 193 4.85 13.50 -6.07
CA ILE A 193 4.75 13.93 -7.47
C ILE A 193 4.57 12.72 -8.39
N ARG A 194 5.39 11.67 -8.26
CA ARG A 194 5.27 10.44 -9.04
C ARG A 194 3.90 9.79 -8.83
N GLY A 195 3.46 9.66 -7.58
CA GLY A 195 2.13 9.15 -7.25
C GLY A 195 1.02 9.93 -7.96
N LEU A 196 1.07 11.27 -7.95
CA LEU A 196 0.10 12.10 -8.67
C LEU A 196 0.18 11.95 -10.19
N ILE A 197 1.37 11.76 -10.76
CA ILE A 197 1.55 11.49 -12.20
C ILE A 197 0.92 10.14 -12.57
N PHE A 198 1.16 9.09 -11.78
CA PHE A 198 0.59 7.76 -12.02
C PHE A 198 -0.94 7.81 -11.97
N LEU A 199 -1.50 8.34 -10.89
CA LEU A 199 -2.94 8.50 -10.70
C LEU A 199 -3.56 9.39 -11.76
N GLY A 200 -2.88 10.47 -12.14
CA GLY A 200 -3.28 11.39 -13.19
C GLY A 200 -3.39 10.67 -14.53
N GLY A 201 -2.36 9.93 -14.93
CA GLY A 201 -2.34 9.18 -16.19
C GLY A 201 -3.43 8.11 -16.27
N TRP A 202 -3.59 7.29 -15.22
CA TRP A 202 -4.62 6.25 -15.17
C TRP A 202 -6.03 6.84 -15.17
N SER A 203 -6.26 7.90 -14.41
CA SER A 203 -7.56 8.58 -14.34
C SER A 203 -7.90 9.31 -15.63
N LEU A 204 -6.90 9.87 -16.32
CA LEU A 204 -7.06 10.52 -17.61
C LEU A 204 -7.49 9.52 -18.68
N TYR A 205 -6.84 8.35 -18.73
CA TYR A 205 -7.27 7.26 -19.60
C TYR A 205 -8.71 6.85 -19.30
N ARG A 206 -9.04 6.58 -18.03
CA ARG A 206 -10.39 6.20 -17.60
C ARG A 206 -11.44 7.23 -18.04
N TYR A 207 -11.14 8.52 -17.87
CA TYR A 207 -12.03 9.61 -18.27
C TYR A 207 -12.28 9.63 -19.77
N PHE A 208 -11.22 9.64 -20.59
CA PHE A 208 -11.38 9.69 -22.05
C PHE A 208 -11.97 8.41 -22.62
N SER A 209 -11.62 7.26 -22.08
CA SER A 209 -12.15 5.98 -22.53
C SER A 209 -13.65 5.90 -22.33
N ARG A 210 -14.14 6.27 -21.13
CA ARG A 210 -15.58 6.39 -20.88
C ARG A 210 -16.24 7.46 -21.74
N LYS A 211 -15.59 8.60 -21.95
CA LYS A 211 -16.11 9.69 -22.82
C LYS A 211 -16.33 9.20 -24.25
N PHE A 212 -15.36 8.47 -24.83
CA PHE A 212 -15.50 7.93 -26.18
C PHE A 212 -16.49 6.77 -26.25
N SER A 213 -16.55 5.93 -25.23
CA SER A 213 -17.55 4.88 -25.10
C SER A 213 -18.98 5.43 -25.11
N LEU A 214 -19.28 6.46 -24.32
CA LEU A 214 -20.59 7.12 -24.33
C LEU A 214 -20.88 7.87 -25.64
N ALA A 215 -19.86 8.47 -26.25
CA ALA A 215 -20.01 9.13 -27.55
C ALA A 215 -20.26 8.12 -28.69
N GLN A 216 -19.77 6.89 -28.57
CA GLN A 216 -20.00 5.82 -29.54
C GLN A 216 -21.45 5.31 -29.49
N ASP A 217 -22.09 5.27 -28.31
CA ASP A 217 -23.50 4.90 -28.17
C ASP A 217 -24.45 5.86 -28.93
N ASN A 218 -24.04 7.12 -29.09
CA ASN A 218 -24.84 8.17 -29.74
C ASN A 218 -24.40 8.45 -31.19
N ALA A 219 -23.44 7.69 -31.71
CA ALA A 219 -22.94 7.86 -33.07
C ALA A 219 -23.85 7.14 -34.08
N ASP A 220 -23.80 7.57 -35.33
CA ASP A 220 -24.50 6.89 -36.43
C ASP A 220 -23.98 5.44 -36.57
N VAL A 221 -24.83 4.54 -37.07
CA VAL A 221 -24.55 3.09 -37.18
C VAL A 221 -23.22 2.77 -37.88
N ASN A 222 -22.78 3.63 -38.80
CA ASN A 222 -21.54 3.43 -39.58
C ASN A 222 -20.37 4.29 -39.10
N ASP A 223 -20.52 5.07 -38.02
CA ASP A 223 -19.48 5.94 -37.47
C ASP A 223 -18.71 5.29 -36.31
N ASN A 224 -17.55 4.70 -36.62
CA ASN A 224 -16.67 4.07 -35.63
C ASN A 224 -15.50 4.97 -35.16
N ARG A 225 -15.60 6.29 -35.34
CA ARG A 225 -14.51 7.23 -34.97
C ARG A 225 -14.17 7.16 -33.49
N ASN A 226 -15.17 7.05 -32.61
CA ASN A 226 -14.96 7.02 -31.17
C ASN A 226 -14.37 5.68 -30.71
N PHE A 227 -14.80 4.57 -31.29
CA PHE A 227 -14.17 3.26 -31.10
C PHE A 227 -12.69 3.29 -31.48
N LYS A 228 -12.35 3.83 -32.67
CA LYS A 228 -10.95 3.94 -33.12
C LYS A 228 -10.10 4.81 -32.20
N LYS A 229 -10.66 5.91 -31.68
CA LYS A 229 -9.99 6.72 -30.65
C LYS A 229 -9.75 5.90 -29.38
N ASN A 230 -10.76 5.16 -28.93
CA ASN A 230 -10.66 4.36 -27.71
C ASN A 230 -9.62 3.24 -27.84
N PHE A 231 -9.60 2.54 -28.99
CA PHE A 231 -8.56 1.56 -29.32
C PHE A 231 -7.15 2.15 -29.20
N ARG A 232 -6.91 3.33 -29.79
CA ARG A 232 -5.59 3.98 -29.78
C ARG A 232 -5.16 4.40 -28.38
N ILE A 233 -6.06 5.02 -27.61
CA ILE A 233 -5.71 5.42 -26.24
C ILE A 233 -5.55 4.23 -25.30
N SER A 234 -6.26 3.11 -25.54
CA SER A 234 -6.07 1.87 -24.78
C SER A 234 -4.69 1.27 -25.03
N ALA A 235 -4.24 1.21 -26.29
CA ALA A 235 -2.87 0.75 -26.60
C ALA A 235 -1.80 1.63 -25.92
N ALA A 236 -1.94 2.95 -26.00
CA ALA A 236 -1.02 3.88 -25.34
C ALA A 236 -1.07 3.76 -23.81
N PHE A 237 -2.28 3.61 -23.24
CA PHE A 237 -2.48 3.41 -21.81
C PHE A 237 -1.83 2.12 -21.32
N LEU A 238 -1.92 1.01 -22.05
CA LEU A 238 -1.32 -0.25 -21.62
C LEU A 238 0.21 -0.16 -21.50
N VAL A 239 0.86 0.56 -22.43
CA VAL A 239 2.30 0.85 -22.33
C VAL A 239 2.58 1.70 -21.09
N PHE A 240 1.86 2.82 -20.94
CA PHE A 240 2.00 3.69 -19.77
C PHE A 240 1.75 2.94 -18.45
N TYR A 241 0.72 2.10 -18.40
CA TYR A 241 0.31 1.30 -17.26
C TYR A 241 1.43 0.36 -16.83
N ILE A 242 2.02 -0.42 -17.72
CA ILE A 242 3.08 -1.37 -17.35
C ILE A 242 4.27 -0.64 -16.70
N TYR A 243 4.75 0.46 -17.30
CA TYR A 243 5.88 1.20 -16.72
C TYR A 243 5.52 1.85 -15.37
N THR A 244 4.36 2.49 -15.28
CA THR A 244 3.96 3.20 -14.06
C THR A 244 3.51 2.27 -12.94
N GLU A 245 2.99 1.09 -13.27
CA GLU A 245 2.65 0.06 -12.30
C GLU A 245 3.91 -0.54 -11.68
N SER A 246 4.95 -0.83 -12.47
CA SER A 246 6.24 -1.30 -11.92
C SER A 246 6.93 -0.23 -11.06
N MET A 247 6.91 1.04 -11.48
CA MET A 247 7.43 2.13 -10.63
C MET A 247 6.60 2.32 -9.36
N MET A 248 5.28 2.16 -9.45
CA MET A 248 4.39 2.19 -8.29
C MET A 248 4.68 1.04 -7.33
N SER A 249 5.01 -0.18 -7.81
CA SER A 249 5.39 -1.27 -6.90
C SER A 249 6.70 -0.97 -6.16
N TRP A 250 7.67 -0.33 -6.82
CA TRP A 250 8.88 0.14 -6.16
C TRP A 250 8.56 1.16 -5.06
N ASP A 251 7.73 2.15 -5.38
CA ASP A 251 7.40 3.22 -4.44
C ASP A 251 6.49 2.74 -3.30
N TRP A 252 5.40 2.03 -3.59
CA TRP A 252 4.28 1.84 -2.66
C TRP A 252 4.32 0.50 -1.92
N ILE A 253 5.16 -0.45 -2.35
CA ILE A 253 5.31 -1.76 -1.72
C ILE A 253 6.77 -2.00 -1.33
N MET A 254 7.69 -2.01 -2.29
CA MET A 254 9.08 -2.41 -2.02
C MET A 254 9.79 -1.41 -1.11
N SER A 255 9.50 -0.12 -1.23
CA SER A 255 10.14 0.90 -0.38
C SER A 255 9.77 0.83 1.11
N VAL A 256 8.83 -0.04 1.51
CA VAL A 256 8.61 -0.36 2.93
C VAL A 256 9.87 -0.97 3.54
N ASP A 257 10.59 -1.78 2.75
CA ASP A 257 11.92 -2.28 3.07
C ASP A 257 12.95 -1.69 2.08
N PRO A 258 13.57 -0.54 2.41
CA PRO A 258 14.54 0.09 1.54
C PRO A 258 15.89 -0.63 1.52
N HIS A 259 16.08 -1.74 2.23
CA HIS A 259 17.29 -2.57 2.13
C HIS A 259 17.17 -3.67 1.06
N TRP A 260 15.94 -4.00 0.66
CA TRP A 260 15.64 -4.98 -0.37
C TRP A 260 15.49 -4.36 -1.79
N PHE A 261 15.72 -5.15 -2.85
CA PHE A 261 15.67 -4.69 -4.26
C PHE A 261 15.17 -5.75 -5.25
#